data_AF-A0A1V2MDD4-F1
#
_entry.id   AF-A0A1V2MDD4-F1
#
_cell.length_a   1.000
_cell.length_b   1.000
_cell.length_c   1.000
_cell.angle_alpha   90.00
_cell.angle_beta   90.00
_cell.angle_gamma   90.00
#
_symmetry.space_group_name_H-M   'P 1'
#
loop_
_entity.id
_entity.type
_entity.pdbx_description
1 polymer ?
#
loop_
_entity_poly.entity_id
_entity_poly.type
_entity_poly.pdbx_seq_one_letter_code
_entity_poly.pdbx_strand_id
1 'polypeptide(L)'
;MDKIIESLYNRKSVRAFTNQEVRKEVKEELLKATVQAPTAGNQMLYSIIDVTDLKLKKILAESCDNQSFIEKAPLVFIFVADYTRWHRSFSIAGANPREIGVGDLFLSITDATIAAQNMVVAAEALGLGSCYIGDILERCELHKELLHLPEKAVPVCMLVLGYPTEQQRSRSKPTRFDIKYIVGENSYPHLSDDDLINCYNSREDSTKSFNEYMNVFCTRKFNSNFSVEMNRSVKEYLKAYNAEITSLCNKEYLKAYNAEITSPCNKVFVYGTLMKSYSNNKHYLEDAIYLGKRVLDDYELYDLGVYPGIVDKKGEKVKGELYHIEDYMLDELDALEGEGILYIRRIVDVRDEHNLYKEKAYVYVYNNDVTECTKVPFSNQPWKKVSKQQPCFKEEYVWYASYGSNILYERFLYYIRGGRFNQREHIGCKNTRLPLKDEPILIPYSLYFGNNSSMWEGKGVAFLDTDQVGITMGRMYLITKDQFEDIWKQEGNHENWYNTIVHIGEKDGIEIVTFTNKQRRPSSSPGEAYLSIIKKGIAEIYPNLNM
;
A
#
# COMPACT_ATOMS: atom_id res chain seq x y z
N MET A 1 3.30 -45.91 -15.81
CA MET A 1 3.35 -44.44 -15.73
C MET A 1 3.94 -43.93 -17.03
N ASP A 2 3.53 -42.76 -17.53
CA ASP A 2 4.20 -42.14 -18.67
C ASP A 2 5.69 -41.90 -18.36
N LYS A 3 6.58 -42.05 -19.35
CA LYS A 3 8.04 -41.97 -19.15
C LYS A 3 8.50 -40.60 -18.67
N ILE A 4 7.85 -39.52 -19.14
CA ILE A 4 8.19 -38.15 -18.72
C ILE A 4 7.77 -37.95 -17.27
N ILE A 5 6.56 -38.39 -16.90
CA ILE A 5 6.08 -38.30 -15.52
C ILE A 5 6.97 -39.11 -14.57
N GLU A 6 7.35 -40.33 -14.96
CA GLU A 6 8.28 -41.16 -14.20
C GLU A 6 9.65 -40.48 -14.04
N SER A 7 10.18 -39.88 -15.11
CA SER A 7 11.42 -39.10 -15.07
C SER A 7 11.33 -37.93 -14.07
N LEU A 8 10.26 -37.14 -14.10
CA LEU A 8 10.03 -36.04 -13.16
C LEU A 8 9.96 -36.53 -11.70
N TYR A 9 9.34 -37.68 -11.48
CA TYR A 9 9.22 -38.29 -10.15
C TYR A 9 10.56 -38.85 -9.64
N ASN A 10 11.41 -39.37 -10.53
CA ASN A 10 12.71 -39.93 -10.17
C ASN A 10 13.83 -38.88 -10.07
N ARG A 11 13.66 -37.71 -10.72
CA ARG A 11 14.67 -36.66 -10.79
C ARG A 11 15.15 -36.21 -9.41
N LYS A 12 16.48 -36.18 -9.24
CA LYS A 12 17.18 -35.76 -8.02
C LYS A 12 18.54 -35.14 -8.38
N SER A 13 19.02 -34.19 -7.58
CA SER A 13 20.31 -33.54 -7.87
C SER A 13 21.47 -34.54 -7.86
N VAL A 14 22.26 -34.54 -8.93
CA VAL A 14 23.48 -35.35 -9.08
C VAL A 14 24.69 -34.43 -8.93
N ARG A 15 25.55 -34.75 -7.97
CA ARG A 15 26.76 -33.97 -7.64
C ARG A 15 28.05 -34.79 -7.74
N ALA A 16 27.97 -35.97 -8.33
CA ALA A 16 29.12 -36.82 -8.62
C ALA A 16 28.86 -37.56 -9.94
N PHE A 17 29.80 -37.43 -10.86
CA PHE A 17 29.67 -37.93 -12.22
C PHE A 17 30.77 -38.96 -12.48
N THR A 18 30.51 -39.88 -13.41
CA THR A 18 31.55 -40.77 -13.93
C THR A 18 32.48 -39.98 -14.86
N ASN A 19 33.62 -40.56 -15.23
CA ASN A 19 34.53 -39.99 -16.23
C ASN A 19 34.04 -40.21 -17.68
N GLN A 20 32.79 -40.68 -17.86
CA GLN A 20 32.24 -40.91 -19.18
C GLN A 20 32.00 -39.58 -19.89
N GLU A 21 32.59 -39.45 -21.07
CA GLU A 21 32.42 -38.27 -21.93
C GLU A 21 30.98 -38.14 -22.41
N VAL A 22 30.47 -36.91 -22.46
CA VAL A 22 29.18 -36.61 -23.09
C VAL A 22 29.43 -36.27 -24.54
N ARG A 23 28.94 -37.14 -25.42
CA ARG A 23 29.09 -36.98 -26.88
C ARG A 23 28.50 -35.65 -27.35
N LYS A 24 29.09 -35.07 -28.40
CA LYS A 24 28.66 -33.79 -28.97
C LYS A 24 27.19 -33.81 -29.40
N GLU A 25 26.71 -34.90 -29.98
CA GLU A 25 25.33 -35.03 -30.45
C GLU A 25 24.34 -34.99 -29.28
N VAL A 26 24.72 -35.55 -28.12
CA VAL A 26 23.92 -35.47 -26.89
C VAL A 26 23.83 -34.03 -26.41
N LYS A 27 24.95 -33.29 -26.42
CA LYS A 27 24.99 -31.87 -26.05
C LYS A 27 24.14 -31.01 -26.98
N GLU A 28 24.23 -31.25 -28.29
CA GLU A 28 23.42 -30.56 -29.29
C GLU A 28 21.92 -30.84 -29.09
N GLU A 29 21.55 -32.08 -28.81
CA GLU A 29 20.16 -32.45 -28.53
C GLU A 29 19.64 -31.80 -27.24
N LEU A 30 20.46 -31.73 -26.19
CA LEU A 30 20.13 -30.98 -24.97
C LEU A 30 19.79 -29.52 -25.29
N LEU A 31 20.64 -28.84 -26.06
CA LEU A 31 20.42 -27.44 -26.42
C LEU A 31 19.19 -27.25 -27.32
N LYS A 32 18.95 -28.15 -28.29
CA LYS A 32 17.74 -28.12 -29.12
C LYS A 32 16.47 -28.27 -28.30
N ALA A 33 16.44 -29.23 -27.37
CA ALA A 33 15.30 -29.43 -26.47
C ALA A 33 15.10 -28.24 -25.51
N THR A 34 16.21 -27.65 -25.03
CA THR A 34 16.20 -26.48 -24.15
C THR A 34 15.46 -25.30 -24.78
N VAL A 35 15.76 -24.98 -26.04
CA VAL A 35 15.15 -23.84 -26.72
C VAL A 35 13.69 -24.04 -27.14
N GLN A 36 13.12 -25.24 -26.95
CA GLN A 36 11.68 -25.49 -27.11
C GLN A 36 10.85 -25.03 -25.89
N ALA A 37 11.48 -24.48 -24.86
CA ALA A 37 10.79 -23.96 -23.70
C ALA A 37 9.81 -22.83 -24.07
N PRO A 38 8.62 -22.76 -23.45
CA PRO A 38 7.73 -21.62 -23.62
C PRO A 38 8.43 -20.35 -23.12
N THR A 39 8.15 -19.23 -23.78
CA THR A 39 8.81 -17.94 -23.52
C THR A 39 7.83 -16.80 -23.80
N ALA A 40 7.91 -15.76 -22.98
CA ALA A 40 7.06 -14.58 -23.11
C ALA A 40 7.15 -13.97 -24.52
N GLY A 41 6.01 -13.87 -25.21
CA GLY A 41 5.94 -13.30 -26.56
C GLY A 41 6.83 -13.99 -27.61
N ASN A 42 7.26 -15.24 -27.37
CA ASN A 42 8.28 -15.92 -28.18
C ASN A 42 9.60 -15.14 -28.30
N GLN A 43 9.95 -14.38 -27.26
CA GLN A 43 11.12 -13.50 -27.26
C GLN A 43 12.42 -14.25 -26.88
N MET A 44 12.32 -15.41 -26.24
CA MET A 44 13.44 -16.15 -25.68
C MET A 44 14.30 -15.22 -24.82
N LEU A 45 13.77 -14.68 -23.72
CA LEU A 45 14.42 -13.63 -22.91
C LEU A 45 15.58 -14.13 -22.05
N TYR A 46 16.42 -14.99 -22.62
CA TYR A 46 17.55 -15.60 -21.96
C TYR A 46 18.73 -15.83 -22.92
N SER A 47 19.92 -15.91 -22.36
CA SER A 47 21.14 -16.39 -23.01
C SER A 47 21.65 -17.63 -22.27
N ILE A 48 22.33 -18.54 -22.98
CA ILE A 48 22.95 -19.73 -22.38
C ILE A 48 24.44 -19.66 -22.65
N ILE A 49 25.25 -19.64 -21.59
CA ILE A 49 26.70 -19.72 -21.67
C ILE A 49 27.12 -21.17 -21.46
N ASP A 50 27.75 -21.74 -22.49
CA ASP A 50 28.35 -23.08 -22.45
C ASP A 50 29.80 -22.99 -21.95
N VAL A 51 30.00 -23.31 -20.67
CA VAL A 51 31.30 -23.19 -20.01
C VAL A 51 32.15 -24.42 -20.34
N THR A 52 33.03 -24.26 -21.33
CA THR A 52 33.95 -25.32 -21.79
C THR A 52 35.38 -25.15 -21.27
N ASP A 53 35.78 -23.94 -20.87
CA ASP A 53 37.11 -23.66 -20.32
C ASP A 53 37.26 -24.24 -18.89
N LEU A 54 38.26 -25.11 -18.70
CA LEU A 54 38.56 -25.76 -17.43
C LEU A 54 38.96 -24.77 -16.32
N LYS A 55 39.71 -23.71 -16.64
CA LYS A 55 40.07 -22.66 -15.68
C LYS A 55 38.83 -21.91 -15.22
N LEU A 56 37.92 -21.59 -16.15
CA LEU A 56 36.66 -20.94 -15.80
C LEU A 56 35.80 -21.85 -14.91
N LYS A 57 35.68 -23.14 -15.24
CA LYS A 57 34.96 -24.10 -14.38
C LYS A 57 35.55 -24.18 -12.96
N LYS A 58 36.88 -24.16 -12.84
CA LYS A 58 37.56 -24.15 -11.53
C LYS A 58 37.23 -22.90 -10.73
N ILE A 59 37.33 -21.72 -11.34
CA ILE A 59 36.99 -20.45 -10.67
C ILE A 59 35.52 -20.45 -10.24
N LEU A 60 34.61 -20.91 -11.11
CA LEU A 60 33.18 -21.04 -10.78
C LEU A 60 32.93 -22.03 -9.64
N ALA A 61 33.70 -23.14 -9.58
CA ALA A 61 33.60 -24.09 -8.48
C ALA A 61 34.01 -23.47 -7.15
N GLU A 62 35.06 -22.65 -7.13
CA GLU A 62 35.54 -21.92 -5.95
C GLU A 62 34.57 -20.80 -5.54
N SER A 63 34.11 -19.99 -6.51
CA SER A 63 33.26 -18.83 -6.27
C SER A 63 31.83 -19.19 -5.85
N CYS A 64 31.30 -20.32 -6.35
CA CYS A 64 30.00 -20.88 -5.98
C CYS A 64 30.15 -21.86 -4.81
N ASP A 65 30.61 -21.37 -3.66
CA ASP A 65 30.70 -22.14 -2.40
C ASP A 65 31.59 -23.39 -2.43
N ASN A 66 32.73 -23.34 -3.14
CA ASN A 66 33.71 -24.44 -3.20
C ASN A 66 33.12 -25.79 -3.65
N GLN A 67 32.13 -25.74 -4.54
CA GLN A 67 31.45 -26.92 -5.08
C GLN A 67 32.28 -27.59 -6.18
N SER A 68 33.30 -28.36 -5.76
CA SER A 68 34.28 -29.03 -6.65
C SER A 68 33.71 -29.92 -7.76
N PHE A 69 32.44 -30.33 -7.67
CA PHE A 69 31.80 -31.10 -8.72
C PHE A 69 31.44 -30.26 -9.96
N ILE A 70 31.43 -28.92 -9.85
CA ILE A 70 31.28 -28.01 -11.00
C ILE A 70 32.50 -28.15 -11.93
N GLU A 71 33.71 -28.13 -11.36
CA GLU A 71 34.96 -28.31 -12.10
C GLU A 71 35.02 -29.65 -12.83
N LYS A 72 34.55 -30.71 -12.16
CA LYS A 72 34.59 -32.09 -12.65
C LYS A 72 33.47 -32.44 -13.62
N ALA A 73 32.42 -31.63 -13.72
CA ALA A 73 31.28 -31.93 -14.56
C ALA A 73 31.66 -31.82 -16.05
N PRO A 74 31.27 -32.80 -16.90
CA PRO A 74 31.56 -32.73 -18.33
C PRO A 74 30.86 -31.53 -18.99
N LEU A 75 29.61 -31.25 -18.60
CA LEU A 75 28.85 -30.11 -19.11
C LEU A 75 28.50 -29.12 -18.00
N VAL A 76 28.69 -27.83 -18.27
CA VAL A 76 28.35 -26.71 -17.37
C VAL A 76 27.71 -25.61 -18.21
N PHE A 77 26.46 -25.28 -17.91
CA PHE A 77 25.71 -24.23 -18.60
C PHE A 77 25.23 -23.16 -17.61
N ILE A 78 25.37 -21.89 -17.97
CA ILE A 78 24.84 -20.77 -17.18
C ILE A 78 23.68 -20.14 -17.95
N PHE A 79 22.52 -20.07 -17.30
CA PHE A 79 21.32 -19.46 -17.84
C PHE A 79 21.24 -18.02 -17.37
N VAL A 80 21.23 -17.10 -18.32
CA VAL A 80 21.31 -15.67 -18.10
C VAL A 80 19.97 -15.05 -18.49
N ALA A 81 19.34 -14.32 -17.58
CA ALA A 81 18.21 -13.44 -17.87
C ALA A 81 18.74 -12.30 -18.75
N ASP A 82 18.20 -12.19 -19.97
CA ASP A 82 18.76 -11.32 -21.01
C ASP A 82 17.68 -10.70 -21.90
N TYR A 83 17.42 -9.42 -21.66
CA TYR A 83 16.56 -8.57 -22.48
C TYR A 83 17.35 -7.73 -23.51
N THR A 84 18.69 -7.76 -23.44
CA THR A 84 19.55 -6.83 -24.17
C THR A 84 19.45 -7.01 -25.69
N ARG A 85 19.24 -8.25 -26.16
CA ARG A 85 19.04 -8.55 -27.59
C ARG A 85 17.82 -7.86 -28.16
N TRP A 86 16.68 -7.90 -27.46
CA TRP A 86 15.45 -7.24 -27.91
C TRP A 86 15.56 -5.74 -27.83
N HIS A 87 16.06 -5.22 -26.71
CA HIS A 87 16.24 -3.78 -26.56
C HIS A 87 17.13 -3.20 -27.67
N ARG A 88 18.25 -3.85 -27.95
CA ARG A 88 19.12 -3.50 -29.08
C ARG A 88 18.41 -3.61 -30.43
N SER A 89 17.60 -4.65 -30.63
CA SER A 89 16.85 -4.83 -31.88
C SER A 89 15.84 -3.72 -32.11
N PHE A 90 15.15 -3.27 -31.06
CA PHE A 90 14.26 -2.12 -31.12
C PHE A 90 15.02 -0.82 -31.45
N SER A 91 16.20 -0.61 -30.86
CA SER A 91 17.06 0.53 -31.20
C SER A 91 17.50 0.49 -32.67
N ILE A 92 17.93 -0.66 -33.18
CA ILE A 92 18.31 -0.85 -34.60
C ILE A 92 17.13 -0.55 -35.53
N ALA A 93 15.93 -0.99 -35.16
CA ALA A 93 14.72 -0.75 -35.92
C ALA A 93 14.19 0.70 -35.82
N GLY A 94 14.80 1.56 -34.99
CA GLY A 94 14.32 2.92 -34.76
C GLY A 94 13.01 2.99 -33.96
N ALA A 95 12.66 1.94 -33.21
CA ALA A 95 11.37 1.81 -32.52
C ALA A 95 11.28 2.57 -31.18
N ASN A 96 12.34 3.29 -30.79
CA ASN A 96 12.43 4.10 -29.56
C ASN A 96 11.87 3.39 -28.30
N PRO A 97 12.44 2.24 -27.89
CA PRO A 97 11.96 1.50 -26.73
C PRO A 97 12.16 2.29 -25.43
N ARG A 98 11.31 2.05 -24.42
CA ARG A 98 11.62 2.45 -23.05
C ARG A 98 12.84 1.68 -22.52
N GLU A 99 13.48 2.22 -21.49
CA GLU A 99 14.54 1.51 -20.77
C GLU A 99 14.05 0.17 -20.20
N ILE A 100 14.94 -0.83 -20.21
CA ILE A 100 14.71 -2.13 -19.56
C ILE A 100 14.61 -1.88 -18.05
N GLY A 101 13.48 -2.26 -17.46
CA GLY A 101 13.16 -2.09 -16.04
C GLY A 101 13.09 -3.41 -15.28
N VAL A 102 12.81 -3.33 -13.97
CA VAL A 102 12.80 -4.51 -13.08
C VAL A 102 11.72 -5.53 -13.49
N GLY A 103 10.57 -5.09 -14.02
CA GLY A 103 9.55 -6.02 -14.54
C GLY A 103 10.07 -6.93 -15.66
N ASP A 104 10.92 -6.40 -16.55
CA ASP A 104 11.53 -7.17 -17.65
C ASP A 104 12.55 -8.18 -17.13
N LEU A 105 13.26 -7.84 -16.04
CA LEU A 105 14.15 -8.76 -15.34
C LEU A 105 13.38 -9.97 -14.79
N PHE A 106 12.25 -9.76 -14.10
CA PHE A 106 11.46 -10.88 -13.57
C PHE A 106 10.92 -11.78 -14.69
N LEU A 107 10.48 -11.19 -15.80
CA LEU A 107 10.02 -11.95 -16.97
C LEU A 107 11.14 -12.80 -17.58
N SER A 108 12.33 -12.20 -17.75
CA SER A 108 13.51 -12.89 -18.29
C SER A 108 14.07 -13.97 -17.34
N ILE A 109 13.97 -13.77 -16.02
CA ILE A 109 14.28 -14.81 -15.01
C ILE A 109 13.35 -16.02 -15.19
N THR A 110 12.06 -15.80 -15.36
CA THR A 110 11.08 -16.88 -15.59
C THR A 110 11.44 -17.67 -16.84
N ASP A 111 11.63 -17.00 -17.97
CA ASP A 111 12.01 -17.65 -19.23
C ASP A 111 13.32 -18.47 -19.09
N ALA A 112 14.35 -17.91 -18.45
CA ALA A 112 15.63 -18.58 -18.25
C ALA A 112 15.51 -19.86 -17.39
N THR A 113 14.70 -19.82 -16.32
CA THR A 113 14.50 -20.98 -15.43
C THR A 113 13.65 -22.08 -16.09
N ILE A 114 12.66 -21.72 -16.92
CA ILE A 114 11.88 -22.68 -17.69
C ILE A 114 12.77 -23.37 -18.74
N ALA A 115 13.61 -22.60 -19.46
CA ALA A 115 14.59 -23.16 -20.39
C ALA A 115 15.54 -24.14 -19.68
N ALA A 116 16.10 -23.74 -18.53
CA ALA A 116 16.94 -24.61 -17.73
C ALA A 116 16.21 -25.91 -17.33
N GLN A 117 14.94 -25.83 -16.97
CA GLN A 117 14.17 -27.01 -16.59
C GLN A 117 13.89 -27.95 -17.78
N ASN A 118 13.70 -27.42 -18.99
CA ASN A 118 13.66 -28.25 -20.20
C ASN A 118 14.98 -29.01 -20.42
N MET A 119 16.13 -28.34 -20.21
CA MET A 119 17.44 -29.01 -20.28
C MET A 119 17.54 -30.16 -19.28
N VAL A 120 17.04 -29.96 -18.05
CA VAL A 120 17.03 -30.99 -17.01
C VAL A 120 16.20 -32.20 -17.41
N VAL A 121 15.01 -32.00 -17.98
CA VAL A 121 14.14 -33.10 -18.45
C VAL A 121 14.81 -33.85 -19.60
N ALA A 122 15.38 -33.12 -20.58
CA ALA A 122 16.11 -33.73 -21.69
C ALA A 122 17.33 -34.54 -21.21
N ALA A 123 18.06 -34.03 -20.21
CA ALA A 123 19.20 -34.73 -19.62
C ALA A 123 18.81 -36.06 -18.98
N GLU A 124 17.75 -36.08 -18.18
CA GLU A 124 17.26 -37.31 -17.56
C GLU A 124 16.81 -38.32 -18.64
N ALA A 125 16.13 -37.86 -19.69
CA ALA A 125 15.72 -38.71 -20.81
C ALA A 125 16.91 -39.33 -21.57
N LEU A 126 18.05 -38.64 -21.61
CA LEU A 126 19.30 -39.09 -22.23
C LEU A 126 20.22 -39.85 -21.24
N GLY A 127 19.76 -40.09 -20.02
CA GLY A 127 20.48 -40.84 -18.98
C GLY A 127 21.55 -40.05 -18.21
N LEU A 128 21.57 -38.73 -18.38
CA LEU A 128 22.41 -37.80 -17.62
C LEU A 128 21.69 -37.37 -16.34
N GLY A 129 22.49 -37.11 -15.31
CA GLY A 129 22.06 -36.42 -14.10
C GLY A 129 22.38 -34.94 -14.17
N SER A 130 21.67 -34.14 -13.38
CA SER A 130 21.87 -32.69 -13.32
C SER A 130 21.85 -32.13 -11.90
N CYS A 131 22.47 -30.98 -11.68
CA CYS A 131 22.28 -30.17 -10.47
C CYS A 131 22.23 -28.68 -10.82
N TYR A 132 21.24 -27.99 -10.26
CA TYR A 132 21.18 -26.53 -10.24
C TYR A 132 22.15 -25.97 -9.20
N ILE A 133 22.77 -24.84 -9.55
CA ILE A 133 23.62 -24.01 -8.70
C ILE A 133 23.06 -22.59 -8.76
N GLY A 134 22.45 -22.16 -7.65
CA GLY A 134 21.91 -20.80 -7.50
C GLY A 134 22.99 -19.80 -7.07
N ASP A 135 24.08 -20.30 -6.49
CA ASP A 135 25.20 -19.53 -5.95
C ASP A 135 25.95 -18.73 -7.03
N ILE A 136 25.64 -18.95 -8.32
CA ILE A 136 26.08 -18.10 -9.43
C ILE A 136 25.58 -16.65 -9.30
N LEU A 137 24.52 -16.41 -8.51
CA LEU A 137 24.04 -15.08 -8.17
C LEU A 137 24.92 -14.36 -7.14
N GLU A 138 25.81 -15.06 -6.44
CA GLU A 138 26.76 -14.47 -5.49
C GLU A 138 27.93 -13.79 -6.22
N ARG A 139 28.76 -13.02 -5.49
CA ARG A 139 29.96 -12.37 -6.01
C ARG A 139 29.73 -11.69 -7.36
N CYS A 140 28.66 -10.90 -7.47
CA CYS A 140 28.15 -10.42 -8.75
C CYS A 140 29.21 -9.68 -9.60
N GLU A 141 30.11 -8.93 -8.98
CA GLU A 141 31.17 -8.20 -9.66
C GLU A 141 32.11 -9.17 -10.38
N LEU A 142 32.53 -10.22 -9.69
CA LEU A 142 33.38 -11.28 -10.23
C LEU A 142 32.67 -12.01 -11.36
N HIS A 143 31.43 -12.46 -11.17
CA HIS A 143 30.72 -13.23 -12.20
C HIS A 143 30.36 -12.39 -13.43
N LYS A 144 30.02 -11.11 -13.27
CA LYS A 144 29.83 -10.18 -14.39
C LYS A 144 31.11 -10.03 -15.20
N GLU A 145 32.25 -9.84 -14.54
CA GLU A 145 33.54 -9.69 -15.19
C GLU A 145 33.97 -10.98 -15.91
N LEU A 146 33.96 -12.12 -15.21
CA LEU A 146 34.38 -13.41 -15.73
C LEU A 146 33.58 -13.88 -16.95
N LEU A 147 32.28 -13.60 -16.95
CA LEU A 147 31.35 -14.04 -17.99
C LEU A 147 31.09 -12.95 -19.04
N HIS A 148 31.74 -11.79 -18.90
CA HIS A 148 31.56 -10.63 -19.78
C HIS A 148 30.08 -10.26 -19.96
N LEU A 149 29.32 -10.24 -18.87
CA LEU A 149 27.89 -9.99 -18.92
C LEU A 149 27.60 -8.52 -19.26
N PRO A 150 26.62 -8.26 -20.13
CA PRO A 150 26.04 -6.92 -20.26
C PRO A 150 25.52 -6.39 -18.92
N GLU A 151 25.46 -5.07 -18.78
CA GLU A 151 25.11 -4.39 -17.52
C GLU A 151 23.79 -4.89 -16.91
N LYS A 152 22.76 -5.04 -17.75
CA LYS A 152 21.41 -5.53 -17.41
C LYS A 152 21.23 -7.02 -17.74
N ALA A 153 22.29 -7.83 -17.70
CA ALA A 153 22.19 -9.29 -17.79
C ALA A 153 22.50 -9.92 -16.42
N VAL A 154 21.72 -10.94 -16.03
CA VAL A 154 21.84 -11.57 -14.70
C VAL A 154 21.97 -13.09 -14.87
N PRO A 155 23.04 -13.75 -14.35
CA PRO A 155 23.19 -15.20 -14.42
C PRO A 155 22.30 -15.85 -13.36
N VAL A 156 21.09 -16.25 -13.75
CA VAL A 156 20.01 -16.66 -12.83
C VAL A 156 20.31 -18.00 -12.17
N CYS A 157 20.80 -18.96 -12.95
CA CYS A 157 21.19 -20.26 -12.44
C CYS A 157 22.23 -20.93 -13.34
N MET A 158 22.97 -21.86 -12.77
CA MET A 158 23.90 -22.73 -13.49
C MET A 158 23.45 -24.18 -13.39
N LEU A 159 23.56 -24.93 -14.48
CA LEU A 159 23.36 -26.37 -14.54
C LEU A 159 24.68 -27.08 -14.77
N VAL A 160 24.96 -28.04 -13.91
CA VAL A 160 26.03 -29.02 -14.13
C VAL A 160 25.41 -30.35 -14.53
N LEU A 161 25.94 -31.00 -15.56
CA LEU A 161 25.42 -32.25 -16.08
C LEU A 161 26.52 -33.25 -16.40
N GLY A 162 26.18 -34.53 -16.28
CA GLY A 162 27.04 -35.65 -16.62
C GLY A 162 26.38 -36.98 -16.28
N TYR A 163 27.05 -38.09 -16.61
CA TYR A 163 26.55 -39.41 -16.25
C TYR A 163 26.72 -39.65 -14.75
N PRO A 164 25.65 -39.94 -13.98
CA PRO A 164 25.75 -40.15 -12.54
C PRO A 164 26.54 -41.40 -12.21
N THR A 165 27.31 -41.35 -11.11
CA THR A 165 27.91 -42.56 -10.51
C THR A 165 26.84 -43.50 -9.98
N GLU A 166 27.19 -44.78 -9.78
CA GLU A 166 26.25 -45.78 -9.24
C GLU A 166 25.71 -45.39 -7.86
N GLN A 167 26.56 -44.75 -7.03
CA GLN A 167 26.14 -44.19 -5.75
C GLN A 167 25.07 -43.10 -5.91
N GLN A 168 25.19 -42.22 -6.91
CA GLN A 168 24.17 -41.19 -7.17
C GLN A 168 22.90 -41.79 -7.76
N ARG A 169 23.00 -42.82 -8.60
CA ARG A 169 21.86 -43.55 -9.17
C ARG A 169 21.03 -44.23 -8.08
N SER A 170 21.68 -44.92 -7.15
CA SER A 170 21.04 -45.65 -6.05
C SER A 170 20.55 -44.76 -4.89
N ARG A 171 21.02 -43.52 -4.77
CA ARG A 171 20.65 -42.60 -3.67
C ARG A 171 19.15 -42.32 -3.62
N SER A 172 18.50 -42.45 -2.47
CA SER A 172 17.09 -42.07 -2.32
C SER A 172 16.86 -40.58 -2.62
N LYS A 173 15.77 -40.28 -3.35
CA LYS A 173 15.32 -38.91 -3.58
C LYS A 173 14.78 -38.36 -2.25
N PRO A 174 15.17 -37.13 -1.84
CA PRO A 174 14.59 -36.51 -0.66
C PRO A 174 13.08 -36.30 -0.83
N THR A 175 12.31 -36.58 0.21
CA THR A 175 10.84 -36.49 0.19
C THR A 175 10.41 -35.03 -0.03
N ARG A 176 9.34 -34.84 -0.80
CA ARG A 176 8.68 -33.52 -0.96
C ARG A 176 7.54 -33.40 0.04
N PHE A 177 7.15 -32.17 0.35
CA PHE A 177 5.94 -31.96 1.13
C PHE A 177 4.72 -32.49 0.39
N ASP A 178 3.71 -32.90 1.14
CA ASP A 178 2.40 -33.25 0.59
C ASP A 178 1.84 -32.07 -0.21
N ILE A 179 1.19 -32.38 -1.34
CA ILE A 179 0.65 -31.39 -2.26
C ILE A 179 -0.33 -30.43 -1.58
N LYS A 180 -1.05 -30.88 -0.55
CA LYS A 180 -2.02 -30.05 0.20
C LYS A 180 -1.39 -28.88 0.94
N TYR A 181 -0.07 -28.93 1.22
CA TYR A 181 0.65 -27.83 1.86
C TYR A 181 1.23 -26.83 0.86
N ILE A 182 1.16 -27.11 -0.45
CA ILE A 182 1.77 -26.30 -1.51
C ILE A 182 0.73 -25.73 -2.46
N VAL A 183 -0.33 -26.49 -2.75
CA VAL A 183 -1.38 -26.12 -3.70
C VAL A 183 -2.63 -25.68 -2.94
N GLY A 184 -2.99 -24.40 -3.12
CA GLY A 184 -4.28 -23.86 -2.69
C GLY A 184 -5.30 -23.91 -3.83
N GLU A 185 -6.56 -24.17 -3.50
CA GLU A 185 -7.67 -24.12 -4.47
C GLU A 185 -8.27 -22.71 -4.47
N ASN A 186 -8.26 -22.05 -5.63
CA ASN A 186 -8.74 -20.68 -5.87
C ASN A 186 -7.97 -19.56 -5.14
N SER A 187 -7.25 -19.84 -4.05
CA SER A 187 -6.51 -18.86 -3.26
C SER A 187 -5.18 -19.40 -2.74
N TYR A 188 -4.39 -18.54 -2.11
CA TYR A 188 -3.14 -18.92 -1.46
C TYR A 188 -3.40 -19.96 -0.36
N PRO A 189 -2.58 -21.03 -0.22
CA PRO A 189 -2.72 -22.00 0.85
C PRO A 189 -2.31 -21.38 2.20
N HIS A 190 -3.30 -20.85 2.94
CA HIS A 190 -3.09 -20.36 4.31
C HIS A 190 -2.96 -21.56 5.26
N LEU A 191 -1.75 -21.79 5.78
CA LEU A 191 -1.45 -22.92 6.66
C LEU A 191 -1.40 -22.45 8.12
N SER A 192 -2.05 -23.20 9.00
CA SER A 192 -1.89 -23.00 10.45
C SER A 192 -0.50 -23.34 10.97
N ASP A 193 -0.16 -22.86 12.16
CA ASP A 193 1.09 -23.24 12.84
C ASP A 193 1.16 -24.76 13.00
N ASP A 194 0.03 -25.39 13.33
CA ASP A 194 -0.09 -26.85 13.39
C ASP A 194 0.10 -27.50 12.01
N ASP A 195 -0.46 -26.92 10.94
CA ASP A 195 -0.24 -27.42 9.57
C ASP A 195 1.23 -27.31 9.17
N LEU A 196 1.91 -26.21 9.52
CA LEU A 196 3.33 -26.03 9.26
C LEU A 196 4.17 -27.07 10.03
N ILE A 197 3.89 -27.28 11.31
CA ILE A 197 4.57 -28.29 12.12
C ILE A 197 4.33 -29.69 11.52
N ASN A 198 3.09 -30.01 11.17
CA ASN A 198 2.70 -31.30 10.59
C ASN A 198 3.31 -31.50 9.19
N CYS A 199 3.42 -30.45 8.38
CA CYS A 199 4.06 -30.48 7.06
C CYS A 199 5.49 -31.03 7.13
N TYR A 200 6.24 -30.68 8.18
CA TYR A 200 7.58 -31.23 8.40
C TYR A 200 7.59 -32.58 9.12
N ASN A 201 6.80 -32.74 10.18
CA ASN A 201 6.78 -33.97 10.96
C ASN A 201 6.23 -35.18 10.19
N SER A 202 5.36 -34.95 9.19
CA SER A 202 4.80 -36.00 8.33
C SER A 202 5.75 -36.51 7.25
N ARG A 203 6.94 -35.93 7.11
CA ARG A 203 7.93 -36.41 6.15
C ARG A 203 8.53 -37.74 6.59
N GLU A 204 8.48 -38.73 5.70
CA GLU A 204 9.07 -40.06 5.93
C GLU A 204 10.59 -40.01 6.18
N ASP A 205 11.28 -39.00 5.66
CA ASP A 205 12.72 -38.79 5.84
C ASP A 205 13.07 -37.87 7.03
N SER A 206 12.09 -37.51 7.87
CA SER A 206 12.33 -36.66 9.04
C SER A 206 12.96 -37.46 10.18
N THR A 207 14.19 -37.11 10.54
CA THR A 207 14.92 -37.71 11.67
C THR A 207 15.05 -36.78 12.88
N LYS A 208 14.47 -35.57 12.81
CA LYS A 208 14.62 -34.50 13.81
C LYS A 208 13.25 -33.93 14.15
N SER A 209 13.11 -33.41 15.37
CA SER A 209 11.92 -32.62 15.72
C SER A 209 11.81 -31.36 14.86
N PHE A 210 10.60 -30.82 14.68
CA PHE A 210 10.36 -29.56 13.97
C PHE A 210 11.31 -28.45 14.44
N ASN A 211 11.38 -28.19 15.74
CA ASN A 211 12.22 -27.14 16.31
C ASN A 211 13.71 -27.36 16.03
N GLU A 212 14.21 -28.59 16.16
CA GLU A 212 15.61 -28.88 15.89
C GLU A 212 15.93 -28.70 14.40
N TYR A 213 15.06 -29.19 13.52
CA TYR A 213 15.23 -29.02 12.08
C TYR A 213 15.22 -27.54 11.70
N MET A 214 14.25 -26.75 12.16
CA MET A 214 14.14 -25.32 11.84
C MET A 214 15.37 -24.54 12.27
N ASN A 215 15.85 -24.74 13.50
CA ASN A 215 17.03 -24.05 14.01
C ASN A 215 18.29 -24.38 13.18
N VAL A 216 18.53 -25.67 12.91
CA VAL A 216 19.69 -26.11 12.13
C VAL A 216 19.58 -25.64 10.68
N PHE A 217 18.39 -25.74 10.08
CA PHE A 217 18.17 -25.38 8.69
C PHE A 217 18.27 -23.87 8.48
N CYS A 218 17.66 -23.07 9.35
CA CYS A 218 17.77 -21.60 9.35
C CYS A 218 19.24 -21.18 9.45
N THR A 219 19.98 -21.71 10.40
CA THR A 219 21.42 -21.41 10.56
C THR A 219 22.21 -21.77 9.30
N ARG A 220 21.96 -22.95 8.73
CA ARG A 220 22.72 -23.46 7.58
C ARG A 220 22.35 -22.81 6.25
N LYS A 221 21.10 -22.39 6.05
CA LYS A 221 20.57 -21.96 4.74
C LYS A 221 20.15 -20.51 4.68
N PHE A 222 19.59 -19.97 5.75
CA PHE A 222 19.07 -18.60 5.76
C PHE A 222 20.12 -17.62 6.31
N ASN A 223 20.76 -17.97 7.43
CA ASN A 223 21.74 -17.15 8.13
C ASN A 223 23.19 -17.39 7.67
N SER A 224 23.41 -18.18 6.63
CA SER A 224 24.75 -18.48 6.14
C SER A 224 25.38 -17.28 5.44
N ASN A 225 26.71 -17.22 5.44
CA ASN A 225 27.45 -16.16 4.75
C ASN A 225 27.12 -16.08 3.25
N PHE A 226 26.93 -17.23 2.60
CA PHE A 226 26.56 -17.29 1.18
C PHE A 226 25.17 -16.71 0.92
N SER A 227 24.18 -16.97 1.79
CA SER A 227 22.83 -16.40 1.69
C SER A 227 22.86 -14.87 1.83
N VAL A 228 23.65 -14.36 2.77
CA VAL A 228 23.85 -12.92 2.96
C VAL A 228 24.56 -12.29 1.75
N GLU A 229 25.60 -12.94 1.23
CA GLU A 229 26.34 -12.48 0.05
C GLU A 229 25.49 -12.50 -1.22
N MET A 230 24.64 -13.52 -1.40
CA MET A 230 23.68 -13.59 -2.50
C MET A 230 22.71 -12.41 -2.45
N ASN A 231 22.17 -12.07 -1.27
CA ASN A 231 21.31 -10.91 -1.10
C ASN A 231 22.02 -9.59 -1.46
N ARG A 232 23.29 -9.43 -1.06
CA ARG A 232 24.11 -8.27 -1.45
C ARG A 232 24.29 -8.20 -2.96
N SER A 233 24.67 -9.31 -3.57
CA SER A 233 24.93 -9.41 -5.01
C SER A 233 23.67 -9.17 -5.85
N VAL A 234 22.52 -9.71 -5.45
CA VAL A 234 21.23 -9.45 -6.12
C VAL A 234 20.86 -7.96 -6.05
N LYS A 235 21.07 -7.30 -4.90
CA LYS A 235 20.87 -5.84 -4.81
C LYS A 235 21.76 -5.06 -5.78
N GLU A 236 23.01 -5.51 -5.98
CA GLU A 236 23.93 -4.90 -6.93
C GLU A 236 23.49 -5.12 -8.40
N TYR A 237 23.02 -6.32 -8.74
CA TYR A 237 22.40 -6.57 -10.06
C TYR A 237 21.22 -5.64 -10.31
N LEU A 238 20.38 -5.38 -9.31
CA LEU A 238 19.20 -4.50 -9.42
C LEU A 238 19.56 -3.02 -9.63
N LYS A 239 20.74 -2.56 -9.20
CA LYS A 239 21.15 -1.16 -9.44
C LYS A 239 21.17 -0.80 -10.93
N ALA A 240 21.57 -1.73 -11.78
CA ALA A 240 21.58 -1.55 -13.24
C ALA A 240 20.20 -1.25 -13.83
N TYR A 241 19.12 -1.67 -13.15
CA TYR A 241 17.74 -1.45 -13.59
C TYR A 241 17.13 -0.15 -13.04
N ASN A 242 17.86 0.54 -12.17
CA ASN A 242 17.39 1.63 -11.35
C ASN A 242 18.14 2.95 -11.67
N ALA A 243 18.14 3.34 -12.95
CA ALA A 243 18.78 4.59 -13.41
C ALA A 243 18.19 5.85 -12.72
N GLU A 244 16.97 5.77 -12.19
CA GLU A 244 16.37 6.83 -11.38
C GLU A 244 16.94 6.92 -9.96
N ILE A 245 17.41 5.82 -9.36
CA ILE A 245 17.90 5.83 -7.97
C ILE A 245 19.16 6.66 -7.83
N THR A 246 20.06 6.67 -8.82
CA THR A 246 21.31 7.43 -8.68
C THR A 246 21.13 8.94 -8.88
N SER A 247 20.09 9.40 -9.59
CA SER A 247 19.76 10.84 -9.70
C SER A 247 18.76 11.32 -8.63
N LEU A 248 17.91 10.42 -8.11
CA LEU A 248 16.89 10.70 -7.08
C LEU A 248 17.33 10.33 -5.65
N CYS A 249 18.57 9.84 -5.47
CA CYS A 249 19.19 9.66 -4.15
C CYS A 249 19.31 10.98 -3.35
N ASN A 250 18.97 12.13 -3.94
CA ASN A 250 18.64 13.35 -3.20
C ASN A 250 17.11 13.57 -3.17
N LYS A 251 16.52 13.25 -2.02
CA LYS A 251 15.22 13.69 -1.47
C LYS A 251 13.92 13.04 -1.97
N GLU A 252 13.81 12.54 -3.20
CA GLU A 252 12.53 11.94 -3.66
C GLU A 252 12.42 10.43 -3.41
N TYR A 253 13.53 9.69 -3.42
CA TYR A 253 13.48 8.24 -3.20
C TYR A 253 13.10 7.85 -1.75
N LEU A 254 13.42 8.68 -0.76
CA LEU A 254 12.88 8.53 0.62
C LEU A 254 11.38 8.83 0.67
N LYS A 255 10.85 9.64 -0.25
CA LYS A 255 9.42 9.94 -0.37
C LYS A 255 8.66 8.81 -1.07
N ALA A 256 9.26 8.18 -2.08
CA ALA A 256 8.71 7.03 -2.80
C ALA A 256 8.79 5.72 -1.99
N TYR A 257 9.87 5.51 -1.21
CA TYR A 257 9.93 4.41 -0.24
C TYR A 257 8.88 4.56 0.87
N ASN A 258 8.56 5.81 1.26
CA ASN A 258 7.40 6.11 2.11
C ASN A 258 6.06 6.02 1.36
N ALA A 259 6.04 5.99 0.02
CA ALA A 259 4.85 5.79 -0.81
C ALA A 259 4.59 4.31 -1.15
N GLU A 260 5.58 3.41 -1.01
CA GLU A 260 5.36 1.95 -0.99
C GLU A 260 4.61 1.51 0.28
N ILE A 261 4.58 2.36 1.31
CA ILE A 261 3.65 2.23 2.44
C ILE A 261 2.21 2.56 2.02
N THR A 262 2.02 3.29 0.90
CA THR A 262 0.75 3.65 0.27
C THR A 262 0.54 2.98 -1.09
N SER A 263 0.97 1.72 -1.25
CA SER A 263 0.44 0.88 -2.34
C SER A 263 -1.08 0.79 -2.16
N PRO A 264 -1.92 0.93 -3.22
CA PRO A 264 -3.36 0.81 -3.11
C PRO A 264 -3.67 -0.54 -2.47
N CYS A 265 -4.29 -0.47 -1.30
CA CYS A 265 -4.66 -1.65 -0.57
C CYS A 265 -6.01 -2.08 -1.13
N ASN A 266 -6.06 -2.97 -2.11
CA ASN A 266 -7.32 -3.43 -2.70
C ASN A 266 -8.08 -4.37 -1.75
N LYS A 267 -8.01 -4.12 -0.44
CA LYS A 267 -8.66 -4.89 0.61
C LYS A 267 -9.27 -3.95 1.62
N VAL A 268 -10.47 -4.28 2.09
CA VAL A 268 -11.15 -3.57 3.17
C VAL A 268 -11.52 -4.53 4.29
N PHE A 269 -11.17 -4.16 5.52
CA PHE A 269 -11.57 -4.84 6.74
C PHE A 269 -12.81 -4.16 7.29
N VAL A 270 -13.88 -4.94 7.48
CA VAL A 270 -15.18 -4.47 7.95
C VAL A 270 -15.58 -5.19 9.23
N TYR A 271 -16.14 -4.46 10.20
CA TYR A 271 -16.39 -4.95 11.55
C TYR A 271 -17.83 -4.64 12.05
N GLY A 272 -18.71 -4.23 11.12
CA GLY A 272 -20.03 -3.69 11.43
C GLY A 272 -21.08 -3.88 10.35
N THR A 273 -21.77 -2.79 10.00
CA THR A 273 -22.88 -2.74 9.03
C THR A 273 -22.52 -3.21 7.63
N LEU A 274 -21.23 -3.22 7.28
CA LEU A 274 -20.69 -3.76 6.03
C LEU A 274 -20.36 -5.27 6.07
N MET A 275 -20.49 -5.94 7.21
CA MET A 275 -20.31 -7.39 7.30
C MET A 275 -21.45 -8.15 6.59
N LYS A 276 -21.17 -9.38 6.16
CA LYS A 276 -22.06 -10.23 5.33
C LYS A 276 -23.49 -10.41 5.88
N SER A 277 -23.67 -10.30 7.19
CA SER A 277 -24.97 -10.43 7.87
C SER A 277 -25.88 -9.20 7.74
N TYR A 278 -25.42 -8.10 7.13
CA TYR A 278 -26.14 -6.82 7.07
C TYR A 278 -26.45 -6.38 5.63
N SER A 279 -27.43 -5.49 5.48
CA SER A 279 -27.92 -5.05 4.17
C SER A 279 -26.92 -4.21 3.37
N ASN A 280 -26.06 -3.42 4.03
CA ASN A 280 -25.09 -2.57 3.32
C ASN A 280 -24.06 -3.41 2.57
N ASN A 281 -23.72 -4.60 3.07
CA ASN A 281 -22.84 -5.53 2.38
C ASN A 281 -23.39 -5.88 0.99
N LYS A 282 -24.70 -6.15 0.87
CA LYS A 282 -25.36 -6.48 -0.40
C LYS A 282 -25.45 -5.32 -1.38
N HIS A 283 -25.10 -4.10 -0.98
CA HIS A 283 -25.18 -2.94 -1.85
C HIS A 283 -23.80 -2.43 -2.26
N TYR A 284 -22.85 -2.41 -1.32
CA TYR A 284 -21.52 -1.83 -1.53
C TYR A 284 -20.40 -2.88 -1.68
N LEU A 285 -20.67 -4.14 -1.31
CA LEU A 285 -19.69 -5.22 -1.34
C LEU A 285 -20.24 -6.48 -2.01
N GLU A 286 -21.33 -6.37 -2.78
CA GLU A 286 -21.93 -7.52 -3.48
C GLU A 286 -20.96 -8.13 -4.50
N ASP A 287 -20.24 -7.28 -5.23
CA ASP A 287 -19.24 -7.68 -6.23
C ASP A 287 -17.82 -7.86 -5.64
N ALA A 288 -17.63 -7.59 -4.34
CA ALA A 288 -16.34 -7.72 -3.67
C ALA A 288 -16.01 -9.19 -3.33
N ILE A 289 -14.72 -9.57 -3.38
CA ILE A 289 -14.30 -10.95 -3.11
C ILE A 289 -14.06 -11.12 -1.60
N TYR A 290 -14.85 -11.97 -0.94
CA TYR A 290 -14.67 -12.28 0.48
C TYR A 290 -13.40 -13.11 0.74
N LEU A 291 -12.51 -12.63 1.62
CA LEU A 291 -11.21 -13.24 1.98
C LEU A 291 -11.18 -13.93 3.36
N GLY A 292 -12.29 -13.90 4.09
CA GLY A 292 -12.44 -14.59 5.38
C GLY A 292 -12.53 -13.65 6.60
N LYS A 293 -12.67 -14.26 7.78
CA LYS A 293 -12.68 -13.53 9.06
C LYS A 293 -11.27 -13.08 9.43
N ARG A 294 -11.16 -11.94 10.08
CA ARG A 294 -9.89 -11.37 10.58
C ARG A 294 -10.09 -10.73 11.96
N VAL A 295 -8.97 -10.50 12.64
CA VAL A 295 -8.85 -9.78 13.90
C VAL A 295 -7.92 -8.59 13.70
N LEU A 296 -8.37 -7.41 14.10
CA LEU A 296 -7.59 -6.19 14.14
C LEU A 296 -7.19 -5.93 15.60
N ASP A 297 -5.91 -5.69 15.87
CA ASP A 297 -5.41 -5.39 17.22
C ASP A 297 -5.16 -3.91 17.40
N ASP A 298 -5.09 -3.49 18.66
CA ASP A 298 -4.89 -2.12 19.10
C ASP A 298 -6.08 -1.19 18.76
N TYR A 299 -7.27 -1.77 18.63
CA TYR A 299 -8.55 -1.05 18.47
C TYR A 299 -9.62 -1.59 19.40
N GLU A 300 -10.51 -0.70 19.83
CA GLU A 300 -11.66 -0.99 20.69
C GLU A 300 -12.96 -0.75 19.93
N LEU A 301 -13.92 -1.68 20.02
CA LEU A 301 -15.20 -1.60 19.31
C LEU A 301 -16.29 -1.01 20.21
N TYR A 302 -17.07 -0.08 19.66
CA TYR A 302 -18.19 0.58 20.31
C TYR A 302 -19.47 0.42 19.48
N ASP A 303 -20.60 0.30 20.17
CA ASP A 303 -21.93 0.38 19.60
C ASP A 303 -22.38 1.85 19.59
N LEU A 304 -22.58 2.41 18.38
CA LEU A 304 -23.07 3.77 18.16
C LEU A 304 -24.59 3.80 17.93
N GLY A 305 -25.26 2.66 18.18
CA GLY A 305 -26.70 2.44 18.02
C GLY A 305 -27.06 1.93 16.63
N VAL A 306 -26.93 2.79 15.60
CA VAL A 306 -27.35 2.43 14.23
C VAL A 306 -26.25 1.67 13.48
N TYR A 307 -25.00 1.92 13.84
CA TYR A 307 -23.77 1.37 13.27
C TYR A 307 -22.69 1.26 14.39
N PRO A 308 -21.61 0.50 14.21
CA PRO A 308 -20.51 0.45 15.18
C PRO A 308 -19.32 1.34 14.79
N GLY A 309 -18.52 1.74 15.78
CA GLY A 309 -17.27 2.48 15.57
C GLY A 309 -16.09 1.82 16.26
N ILE A 310 -14.91 1.87 15.64
CA ILE A 310 -13.65 1.49 16.32
C ILE A 310 -12.79 2.73 16.60
N VAL A 311 -12.06 2.71 17.71
CA VAL A 311 -11.09 3.76 18.07
C VAL A 311 -9.77 3.14 18.52
N ASP A 312 -8.66 3.90 18.44
CA ASP A 312 -7.33 3.44 18.82
C ASP A 312 -7.25 3.10 20.32
N LYS A 313 -6.92 1.84 20.64
CA LYS A 313 -6.73 1.38 22.02
C LYS A 313 -5.76 0.22 22.10
N LYS A 314 -4.54 0.51 22.55
CA LYS A 314 -3.47 -0.49 22.67
C LYS A 314 -3.88 -1.69 23.54
N GLY A 315 -3.68 -2.90 23.03
CA GLY A 315 -3.97 -4.17 23.71
C GLY A 315 -5.40 -4.68 23.56
N GLU A 316 -6.32 -3.92 22.97
CA GLU A 316 -7.67 -4.37 22.61
C GLU A 316 -7.71 -4.99 21.22
N LYS A 317 -8.84 -5.67 20.90
CA LYS A 317 -9.01 -6.39 19.64
C LYS A 317 -10.42 -6.23 19.07
N VAL A 318 -10.52 -6.29 17.74
CA VAL A 318 -11.78 -6.24 16.98
C VAL A 318 -11.88 -7.41 16.01
N LYS A 319 -12.97 -8.17 16.05
CA LYS A 319 -13.31 -9.20 15.05
C LYS A 319 -14.05 -8.58 13.88
N GLY A 320 -13.69 -8.97 12.67
CA GLY A 320 -14.35 -8.54 11.45
C GLY A 320 -14.13 -9.51 10.29
N GLU A 321 -14.37 -9.00 9.10
CA GLU A 321 -14.31 -9.70 7.82
C GLU A 321 -13.40 -8.90 6.87
N LEU A 322 -12.67 -9.60 6.00
CA LEU A 322 -11.80 -8.98 5.01
C LEU A 322 -12.34 -9.26 3.61
N TYR A 323 -12.35 -8.23 2.76
CA TYR A 323 -12.79 -8.30 1.37
C TYR A 323 -11.71 -7.74 0.46
N HIS A 324 -11.57 -8.28 -0.75
CA HIS A 324 -10.86 -7.64 -1.85
C HIS A 324 -11.85 -6.78 -2.64
N ILE A 325 -11.45 -5.56 -2.98
CA ILE A 325 -12.29 -4.56 -3.61
C ILE A 325 -11.58 -3.95 -4.82
N GLU A 326 -12.37 -3.57 -5.83
CA GLU A 326 -11.91 -2.76 -6.96
C GLU A 326 -11.86 -1.28 -6.56
N ASP A 327 -11.06 -0.47 -7.28
CA ASP A 327 -10.82 0.94 -6.93
C ASP A 327 -12.11 1.76 -6.83
N TYR A 328 -13.09 1.53 -7.70
CA TYR A 328 -14.36 2.28 -7.68
C TYR A 328 -15.22 2.00 -6.43
N MET A 329 -15.14 0.79 -5.87
CA MET A 329 -15.89 0.42 -4.66
C MET A 329 -15.36 1.19 -3.46
N LEU A 330 -14.08 1.54 -3.49
CA LEU A 330 -13.45 2.30 -2.42
C LEU A 330 -14.02 3.71 -2.33
N ASP A 331 -14.29 4.37 -3.46
CA ASP A 331 -14.94 5.68 -3.52
C ASP A 331 -16.39 5.63 -3.00
N GLU A 332 -17.13 4.57 -3.31
CA GLU A 332 -18.50 4.36 -2.80
C GLU A 332 -18.51 4.11 -1.29
N LEU A 333 -17.53 3.36 -0.78
CA LEU A 333 -17.35 3.13 0.65
C LEU A 333 -16.94 4.42 1.37
N ASP A 334 -16.07 5.25 0.77
CA ASP A 334 -15.70 6.57 1.33
C ASP A 334 -16.93 7.47 1.46
N ALA A 335 -17.79 7.47 0.44
CA ALA A 335 -19.03 8.23 0.46
C ALA A 335 -20.02 7.70 1.52
N LEU A 336 -20.14 6.37 1.66
CA LEU A 336 -21.02 5.75 2.65
C LEU A 336 -20.56 6.03 4.08
N GLU A 337 -19.27 5.80 4.36
CA GLU A 337 -18.69 5.92 5.69
C GLU A 337 -18.35 7.38 6.03
N GLY A 338 -18.47 8.31 5.07
CA GLY A 338 -18.14 9.72 5.27
C GLY A 338 -16.66 9.90 5.63
N GLU A 339 -15.77 9.41 4.75
CA GLU A 339 -14.32 9.44 4.94
C GLU A 339 -13.82 10.86 5.23
N GLY A 340 -12.96 10.98 6.24
CA GLY A 340 -12.42 12.26 6.72
C GLY A 340 -13.37 13.05 7.62
N ILE A 341 -14.64 12.65 7.70
CA ILE A 341 -15.69 13.28 8.52
C ILE A 341 -16.11 12.35 9.67
N LEU A 342 -16.86 11.29 9.37
CA LEU A 342 -17.43 10.37 10.36
C LEU A 342 -16.45 9.25 10.71
N TYR A 343 -15.77 8.71 9.69
CA TYR A 343 -14.68 7.77 9.84
C TYR A 343 -13.45 8.27 9.11
N ILE A 344 -12.26 7.98 9.64
CA ILE A 344 -11.00 8.16 8.93
C ILE A 344 -10.59 6.81 8.39
N ARG A 345 -10.42 6.70 7.07
CA ARG A 345 -9.87 5.50 6.47
C ARG A 345 -8.38 5.40 6.80
N ARG A 346 -7.96 4.26 7.30
CA ARG A 346 -6.56 3.95 7.60
C ARG A 346 -6.15 2.64 6.96
N ILE A 347 -4.87 2.52 6.67
CA ILE A 347 -4.25 1.23 6.33
C ILE A 347 -3.79 0.61 7.64
N VAL A 348 -4.30 -0.58 7.96
CA VAL A 348 -3.97 -1.34 9.17
C VAL A 348 -3.51 -2.74 8.82
N ASP A 349 -2.74 -3.35 9.71
CA ASP A 349 -2.45 -4.78 9.63
C ASP A 349 -3.55 -5.57 10.33
N VAL A 350 -4.27 -6.40 9.58
CA VAL A 350 -5.24 -7.35 10.13
C VAL A 350 -4.66 -8.75 10.15
N ARG A 351 -5.01 -9.52 11.18
CA ARG A 351 -4.57 -10.89 11.38
C ARG A 351 -5.68 -11.88 11.13
N ASP A 352 -5.37 -13.09 10.73
CA ASP A 352 -6.34 -14.17 10.82
C ASP A 352 -6.60 -14.58 12.28
N GLU A 353 -7.66 -15.36 12.51
CA GLU A 353 -8.08 -15.78 13.86
C GLU A 353 -7.06 -16.67 14.57
N HIS A 354 -6.07 -17.18 13.83
CA HIS A 354 -4.99 -18.04 14.29
C HIS A 354 -3.65 -17.30 14.45
N ASN A 355 -3.58 -16.01 14.13
CA ASN A 355 -2.42 -15.12 14.29
C ASN A 355 -1.20 -15.50 13.41
N LEU A 356 -1.44 -16.05 12.22
CA LEU A 356 -0.43 -16.64 11.32
C LEU A 356 0.02 -15.67 10.23
N TYR A 357 -0.90 -14.86 9.73
CA TYR A 357 -0.67 -13.92 8.64
C TYR A 357 -1.13 -12.52 9.02
N LYS A 358 -0.34 -11.52 8.64
CA LYS A 358 -0.71 -10.11 8.69
C LYS A 358 -0.90 -9.60 7.27
N GLU A 359 -2.03 -8.97 7.01
CA GLU A 359 -2.33 -8.36 5.72
C GLU A 359 -2.68 -6.90 5.94
N LYS A 360 -2.20 -6.03 5.06
CA LYS A 360 -2.69 -4.65 5.02
C LYS A 360 -4.12 -4.64 4.49
N ALA A 361 -4.97 -3.87 5.14
CA ALA A 361 -6.35 -3.60 4.74
C ALA A 361 -6.68 -2.13 5.01
N TYR A 362 -7.54 -1.53 4.17
CA TYR A 362 -8.27 -0.34 4.57
C TYR A 362 -9.24 -0.68 5.69
N VAL A 363 -9.34 0.18 6.68
CA VAL A 363 -10.36 0.14 7.72
C VAL A 363 -10.87 1.55 7.94
N TYR A 364 -12.17 1.68 8.19
CA TYR A 364 -12.75 2.94 8.62
C TYR A 364 -12.62 3.02 10.15
N VAL A 365 -11.98 4.05 10.68
CA VAL A 365 -11.82 4.26 12.13
C VAL A 365 -12.71 5.41 12.54
N TYR A 366 -13.52 5.22 13.57
CA TYR A 366 -14.47 6.25 13.99
C TYR A 366 -13.74 7.51 14.46
N ASN A 367 -14.17 8.67 13.95
CA ASN A 367 -13.43 9.93 14.08
C ASN A 367 -13.94 10.83 15.21
N ASN A 368 -14.95 10.40 15.97
CA ASN A 368 -15.59 11.22 17.01
C ASN A 368 -15.42 10.61 18.40
N ASP A 369 -15.75 11.41 19.42
CA ASP A 369 -15.69 10.97 20.81
C ASP A 369 -16.64 9.80 21.09
N VAL A 370 -16.14 8.82 21.83
CA VAL A 370 -16.86 7.59 22.20
C VAL A 370 -17.16 7.50 23.69
N THR A 371 -16.93 8.58 24.45
CA THR A 371 -17.06 8.59 25.92
C THR A 371 -18.46 8.17 26.39
N GLU A 372 -19.50 8.55 25.66
CA GLU A 372 -20.89 8.20 25.98
C GLU A 372 -21.39 6.93 25.25
N CYS A 373 -20.53 6.26 24.48
CA CYS A 373 -20.88 5.10 23.68
C CYS A 373 -20.68 3.79 24.45
N THR A 374 -21.45 2.75 24.09
CA THR A 374 -21.34 1.44 24.76
C THR A 374 -20.21 0.61 24.15
N LYS A 375 -19.18 0.29 24.93
CA LYS A 375 -18.11 -0.64 24.50
C LYS A 375 -18.71 -2.03 24.20
N VAL A 376 -18.26 -2.65 23.12
CA VAL A 376 -18.55 -4.05 22.77
C VAL A 376 -17.33 -4.93 23.12
N PRO A 377 -17.37 -5.68 24.24
CA PRO A 377 -16.25 -6.52 24.65
C PRO A 377 -15.92 -7.58 23.60
N PHE A 378 -14.64 -7.97 23.48
CA PHE A 378 -14.18 -8.94 22.46
C PHE A 378 -14.92 -10.30 22.49
N SER A 379 -15.37 -10.74 23.68
CA SER A 379 -16.20 -11.94 23.85
C SER A 379 -17.58 -11.84 23.19
N ASN A 380 -18.09 -10.61 23.05
CA ASN A 380 -19.43 -10.31 22.55
C ASN A 380 -19.41 -9.88 21.07
N GLN A 381 -18.23 -9.79 20.46
CA GLN A 381 -18.05 -9.50 19.04
C GLN A 381 -18.31 -10.74 18.16
N PRO A 382 -18.75 -10.57 16.90
CA PRO A 382 -18.89 -9.32 16.15
C PRO A 382 -20.09 -8.45 16.59
N TRP A 383 -20.10 -7.17 16.19
CA TRP A 383 -21.17 -6.24 16.54
C TRP A 383 -22.54 -6.76 16.08
N LYS A 384 -23.56 -6.57 16.94
CA LYS A 384 -24.96 -6.93 16.70
C LYS A 384 -25.83 -5.71 16.92
N LYS A 385 -26.58 -5.30 15.90
CA LYS A 385 -27.52 -4.19 16.00
C LYS A 385 -28.56 -4.42 17.09
N VAL A 386 -28.54 -3.64 18.16
CA VAL A 386 -29.55 -3.69 19.22
C VAL A 386 -30.71 -2.78 18.83
N SER A 387 -31.92 -3.34 18.72
CA SER A 387 -33.11 -2.57 18.36
C SER A 387 -33.50 -1.63 19.51
N LYS A 388 -33.42 -0.31 19.25
CA LYS A 388 -33.85 0.83 20.09
C LYS A 388 -32.77 1.58 20.90
N GLN A 389 -31.65 1.96 20.28
CA GLN A 389 -30.87 3.11 20.77
C GLN A 389 -30.85 4.25 19.73
N GLN A 390 -31.00 5.47 20.22
CA GLN A 390 -30.96 6.71 19.44
C GLN A 390 -29.49 6.97 19.04
N PRO A 391 -29.17 7.30 17.77
CA PRO A 391 -27.79 7.41 17.29
C PRO A 391 -27.01 8.48 18.06
N CYS A 392 -25.76 8.19 18.40
CA CYS A 392 -24.81 9.17 18.94
C CYS A 392 -24.23 10.02 17.79
N PHE A 393 -24.97 11.08 17.43
CA PHE A 393 -24.62 12.27 16.62
C PHE A 393 -24.01 12.08 15.20
N LYS A 394 -24.62 12.76 14.23
CA LYS A 394 -24.10 12.95 12.86
C LYS A 394 -23.66 14.42 12.75
N GLU A 395 -22.36 14.69 12.69
CA GLU A 395 -21.86 16.06 12.49
C GLU A 395 -22.00 16.44 11.01
N GLU A 396 -22.94 17.32 10.69
CA GLU A 396 -23.06 17.93 9.37
C GLU A 396 -22.12 19.15 9.28
N TYR A 397 -21.49 19.39 8.13
CA TYR A 397 -20.55 20.50 7.91
C TYR A 397 -21.15 21.59 7.04
N VAL A 398 -20.63 22.81 7.18
CA VAL A 398 -21.00 23.98 6.39
C VAL A 398 -19.78 24.89 6.19
N TRP A 399 -19.68 25.52 5.02
CA TRP A 399 -18.74 26.60 4.78
C TRP A 399 -19.34 27.92 5.25
N TYR A 400 -18.85 28.45 6.38
CA TYR A 400 -19.25 29.77 6.86
C TYR A 400 -18.38 30.87 6.23
N ALA A 401 -18.95 31.64 5.29
CA ALA A 401 -18.30 32.76 4.65
C ALA A 401 -18.42 34.04 5.51
N SER A 402 -17.30 34.52 6.06
CA SER A 402 -17.23 35.75 6.84
C SER A 402 -16.69 36.93 6.03
N TYR A 403 -17.36 38.08 6.15
CA TYR A 403 -17.04 39.33 5.44
C TYR A 403 -16.76 40.52 6.38
N GLY A 404 -16.97 40.34 7.69
CA GLY A 404 -16.76 41.36 8.70
C GLY A 404 -15.46 41.16 9.47
N SER A 405 -15.43 41.57 10.73
CA SER A 405 -14.24 41.42 11.60
C SER A 405 -13.84 39.97 11.86
N ASN A 406 -14.72 38.99 11.66
CA ASN A 406 -14.42 37.56 11.74
C ASN A 406 -13.58 37.04 10.57
N ILE A 407 -13.20 37.88 9.61
CA ILE A 407 -12.19 37.54 8.60
C ILE A 407 -10.79 37.35 9.20
N LEU A 408 -10.51 37.98 10.36
CA LEU A 408 -9.27 37.76 11.12
C LEU A 408 -9.36 36.41 11.87
N TYR A 409 -8.44 35.49 11.60
CA TYR A 409 -8.50 34.11 12.12
C TYR A 409 -8.51 34.08 13.64
N GLU A 410 -7.57 34.79 14.26
CA GLU A 410 -7.44 34.87 15.72
C GLU A 410 -8.74 35.31 16.38
N ARG A 411 -9.42 36.33 15.82
CA ARG A 411 -10.70 36.80 16.34
C ARG A 411 -11.77 35.72 16.21
N PHE A 412 -11.84 35.06 15.06
CA PHE A 412 -12.82 34.00 14.80
C PHE A 412 -12.68 32.84 15.79
N LEU A 413 -11.45 32.48 16.18
CA LEU A 413 -11.20 31.40 17.14
C LEU A 413 -11.84 31.64 18.52
N TYR A 414 -12.04 32.89 18.95
CA TYR A 414 -12.74 33.17 20.20
C TYR A 414 -14.23 32.85 20.13
N TYR A 415 -14.86 32.87 18.96
CA TYR A 415 -16.25 32.42 18.79
C TYR A 415 -16.36 30.89 18.86
N ILE A 416 -15.29 30.18 18.49
CA ILE A 416 -15.21 28.73 18.57
C ILE A 416 -14.88 28.27 20.00
N ARG A 417 -13.79 28.77 20.58
CA ARG A 417 -13.25 28.29 21.87
C ARG A 417 -13.80 29.01 23.09
N GLY A 418 -14.41 30.18 22.91
CA GLY A 418 -14.72 31.10 23.99
C GLY A 418 -13.48 31.84 24.50
N GLY A 419 -13.67 32.70 25.50
CA GLY A 419 -12.61 33.52 26.10
C GLY A 419 -12.76 35.01 25.78
N ARG A 420 -11.69 35.79 25.98
CA ARG A 420 -11.79 37.26 25.96
C ARG A 420 -10.99 37.87 24.81
N PHE A 421 -11.67 38.63 23.95
CA PHE A 421 -11.08 39.42 22.86
C PHE A 421 -11.55 40.87 22.93
N ASN A 422 -10.61 41.83 22.95
CA ASN A 422 -10.90 43.27 23.07
C ASN A 422 -11.97 43.61 24.12
N GLN A 423 -11.75 43.13 25.36
CA GLN A 423 -12.60 43.33 26.54
C GLN A 423 -13.96 42.59 26.52
N ARG A 424 -14.39 41.99 25.40
CA ARG A 424 -15.60 41.17 25.29
C ARG A 424 -15.33 39.71 25.60
N GLU A 425 -16.23 39.11 26.37
CA GLU A 425 -16.24 37.68 26.66
C GLU A 425 -17.10 36.95 25.61
N HIS A 426 -16.55 35.90 25.03
CA HIS A 426 -17.20 35.01 24.09
C HIS A 426 -17.49 33.69 24.81
N ILE A 427 -18.73 33.22 24.67
CA ILE A 427 -19.17 31.97 25.30
C ILE A 427 -18.47 30.78 24.65
N GLY A 428 -18.18 30.86 23.35
CA GLY A 428 -17.66 29.74 22.57
C GLY A 428 -18.79 28.84 22.05
N CYS A 429 -18.43 27.95 21.12
CA CYS A 429 -19.32 26.92 20.63
C CYS A 429 -19.29 25.71 21.58
N LYS A 430 -20.35 24.91 21.59
CA LYS A 430 -20.36 23.63 22.31
C LYS A 430 -19.29 22.68 21.76
N ASN A 431 -19.16 22.62 20.44
CA ASN A 431 -18.02 22.00 19.77
C ASN A 431 -16.91 23.06 19.57
N THR A 432 -15.81 22.92 20.29
CA THR A 432 -14.68 23.88 20.27
C THR A 432 -13.56 23.49 19.29
N ARG A 433 -13.79 22.49 18.44
CA ARG A 433 -12.84 22.06 17.40
C ARG A 433 -12.56 23.23 16.44
N LEU A 434 -11.29 23.43 16.11
CA LEU A 434 -10.92 24.45 15.14
C LEU A 434 -11.54 24.17 13.76
N PRO A 435 -11.74 25.21 12.92
CA PRO A 435 -12.15 25.02 11.54
C PRO A 435 -11.25 23.99 10.84
N LEU A 436 -11.85 23.12 10.05
CA LEU A 436 -11.11 22.10 9.31
C LEU A 436 -10.23 22.73 8.23
N LYS A 437 -10.73 23.79 7.62
CA LYS A 437 -10.08 24.57 6.56
C LYS A 437 -10.56 26.01 6.63
N ASP A 438 -9.74 26.92 6.13
CA ASP A 438 -10.14 28.29 5.81
C ASP A 438 -9.60 28.69 4.44
N GLU A 439 -10.39 29.45 3.68
CA GLU A 439 -10.06 29.83 2.31
C GLU A 439 -10.58 31.22 1.95
N PRO A 440 -9.94 31.92 0.99
CA PRO A 440 -10.49 33.15 0.43
C PRO A 440 -11.79 32.89 -0.33
N ILE A 441 -12.75 33.81 -0.22
CA ILE A 441 -14.01 33.77 -0.98
C ILE A 441 -14.39 35.17 -1.48
N LEU A 442 -14.93 35.24 -2.70
CA LEU A 442 -15.57 36.42 -3.24
C LEU A 442 -17.09 36.28 -3.11
N ILE A 443 -17.70 37.10 -2.25
CA ILE A 443 -19.12 37.06 -1.95
C ILE A 443 -19.85 38.01 -2.93
N PRO A 444 -20.90 37.55 -3.64
CA PRO A 444 -21.51 38.26 -4.77
C PRO A 444 -22.48 39.39 -4.36
N TYR A 445 -22.23 40.05 -3.24
CA TYR A 445 -23.06 41.13 -2.68
C TYR A 445 -22.20 42.31 -2.26
N SER A 446 -22.76 43.52 -2.32
CA SER A 446 -22.05 44.74 -1.91
C SER A 446 -21.99 44.87 -0.38
N LEU A 447 -20.79 45.13 0.16
CA LEU A 447 -20.61 45.42 1.59
C LEU A 447 -20.85 46.90 1.89
N TYR A 448 -21.57 47.18 2.98
CA TYR A 448 -21.74 48.52 3.53
C TYR A 448 -21.60 48.51 5.06
N PHE A 449 -21.39 49.68 5.65
CA PHE A 449 -21.34 49.83 7.10
C PHE A 449 -22.62 50.47 7.63
N GLY A 450 -23.23 49.84 8.63
CA GLY A 450 -24.52 50.25 9.19
C GLY A 450 -24.62 50.02 10.70
N ASN A 451 -25.69 50.54 11.29
CA ASN A 451 -25.92 50.60 12.74
C ASN A 451 -24.81 51.33 13.52
N ASN A 452 -24.98 51.45 14.84
CA ASN A 452 -23.96 51.98 15.74
C ASN A 452 -23.67 50.95 16.82
N SER A 453 -22.48 50.34 16.78
CA SER A 453 -22.07 49.33 17.76
C SER A 453 -21.36 49.98 18.92
N SER A 454 -21.88 49.83 20.13
CA SER A 454 -21.20 50.26 21.36
C SER A 454 -19.83 49.60 21.54
N MET A 455 -19.64 48.40 20.96
CA MET A 455 -18.36 47.69 20.97
C MET A 455 -17.32 48.28 20.02
N TRP A 456 -17.75 49.08 19.04
CA TRP A 456 -16.91 49.74 18.06
C TRP A 456 -17.09 51.25 18.15
N GLU A 457 -16.98 51.81 19.35
CA GLU A 457 -17.01 53.27 19.58
C GLU A 457 -18.30 53.97 19.10
N GLY A 458 -19.42 53.23 19.04
CA GLY A 458 -20.68 53.73 18.50
C GLY A 458 -20.67 53.91 16.98
N LYS A 459 -19.77 53.25 16.26
CA LYS A 459 -19.59 53.33 14.81
C LYS A 459 -20.20 52.12 14.07
N GLY A 460 -20.24 52.21 12.74
CA GLY A 460 -20.81 51.20 11.86
C GLY A 460 -20.04 49.88 11.82
N VAL A 461 -20.78 48.79 11.61
CA VAL A 461 -20.25 47.43 11.35
C VAL A 461 -20.66 46.94 9.97
N ALA A 462 -19.95 45.94 9.45
CA ALA A 462 -20.17 45.43 8.11
C ALA A 462 -21.50 44.68 7.96
N PHE A 463 -22.22 44.95 6.89
CA PHE A 463 -23.39 44.22 6.42
C PHE A 463 -23.27 43.96 4.91
N LEU A 464 -23.99 42.96 4.41
CA LEU A 464 -24.14 42.72 2.97
C LEU A 464 -25.50 43.27 2.52
N ASP A 465 -25.51 43.96 1.39
CA ASP A 465 -26.73 44.34 0.69
C ASP A 465 -27.06 43.25 -0.34
N THR A 466 -28.00 42.36 0.01
CA THR A 466 -28.38 41.23 -0.84
C THR A 466 -29.18 41.64 -2.08
N ASP A 467 -29.65 42.89 -2.14
CA ASP A 467 -30.37 43.44 -3.30
C ASP A 467 -29.42 44.12 -4.29
N GLN A 468 -28.13 44.28 -3.94
CA GLN A 468 -27.11 44.89 -4.78
C GLN A 468 -25.99 43.92 -5.14
N VAL A 469 -25.91 43.57 -6.42
CA VAL A 469 -24.78 42.80 -6.97
C VAL A 469 -23.48 43.58 -6.73
N GLY A 470 -22.50 42.90 -6.14
CA GLY A 470 -21.18 43.45 -5.86
C GLY A 470 -20.17 42.34 -5.61
N ILE A 471 -18.92 42.72 -5.30
CA ILE A 471 -17.89 41.76 -4.93
C ILE A 471 -17.32 42.17 -3.58
N THR A 472 -17.56 41.35 -2.58
CA THR A 472 -17.00 41.52 -1.23
C THR A 472 -15.98 40.42 -0.97
N MET A 473 -14.77 40.82 -0.58
CA MET A 473 -13.74 39.87 -0.14
C MET A 473 -14.08 39.32 1.24
N GLY A 474 -14.05 38.00 1.37
CA GLY A 474 -14.29 37.29 2.62
C GLY A 474 -13.29 36.16 2.85
N ARG A 475 -13.47 35.48 3.98
CA ARG A 475 -12.81 34.22 4.33
C ARG A 475 -13.89 33.22 4.72
N MET A 476 -13.88 32.05 4.11
CA MET A 476 -14.79 30.97 4.49
C MET A 476 -14.10 29.96 5.39
N TYR A 477 -14.82 29.48 6.40
CA TYR A 477 -14.36 28.48 7.36
C TYR A 477 -15.19 27.21 7.22
N LEU A 478 -14.55 26.05 7.11
CA LEU A 478 -15.23 24.77 7.15
C LEU A 478 -15.44 24.34 8.61
N ILE A 479 -16.68 24.45 9.09
CA ILE A 479 -17.09 24.21 10.48
C ILE A 479 -18.32 23.30 10.52
N THR A 480 -18.65 22.75 11.70
CA THR A 480 -19.89 21.95 11.83
C THR A 480 -21.13 22.85 11.82
N LYS A 481 -22.30 22.31 11.45
CA LYS A 481 -23.58 23.02 11.50
C LYS A 481 -23.92 23.49 12.92
N ASP A 482 -23.61 22.68 13.93
CA ASP A 482 -23.79 23.07 15.34
C ASP A 482 -22.90 24.27 15.71
N GLN A 483 -21.65 24.29 15.25
CA GLN A 483 -20.77 25.45 15.42
C GLN A 483 -21.33 26.69 14.70
N PHE A 484 -21.81 26.52 13.47
CA PHE A 484 -22.44 27.62 12.73
C PHE A 484 -23.67 28.17 13.46
N GLU A 485 -24.53 27.30 13.98
CA GLU A 485 -25.68 27.70 14.78
C GLU A 485 -25.27 28.42 16.07
N ASP A 486 -24.26 27.93 16.77
CA ASP A 486 -23.75 28.56 18.00
C ASP A 486 -23.13 29.92 17.72
N ILE A 487 -22.41 30.07 16.61
CA ILE A 487 -21.88 31.36 16.12
C ILE A 487 -23.05 32.28 15.77
N TRP A 488 -24.04 31.80 15.03
CA TRP A 488 -25.20 32.59 14.65
C TRP A 488 -26.03 33.01 15.87
N LYS A 489 -26.14 32.18 16.91
CA LYS A 489 -26.76 32.55 18.19
C LYS A 489 -25.95 33.64 18.91
N GLN A 490 -24.63 33.59 18.85
CA GLN A 490 -23.73 34.59 19.45
C GLN A 490 -23.68 35.92 18.67
N GLU A 491 -23.86 35.91 17.34
CA GLU A 491 -23.80 37.10 16.48
C GLU A 491 -25.18 37.68 16.12
N GLY A 492 -26.19 36.83 15.96
CA GLY A 492 -27.34 37.10 15.09
C GLY A 492 -28.73 37.04 15.71
N ASN A 493 -28.91 36.62 16.98
CA ASN A 493 -30.26 36.50 17.52
C ASN A 493 -30.87 37.82 18.04
N HIS A 494 -30.73 38.89 17.25
CA HIS A 494 -31.26 40.22 17.51
C HIS A 494 -31.84 40.81 16.22
N GLU A 495 -33.13 41.18 16.21
CA GLU A 495 -33.85 41.74 15.04
C GLU A 495 -33.08 42.87 14.32
N ASN A 496 -32.27 43.61 15.07
CA ASN A 496 -31.52 44.77 14.60
C ASN A 496 -30.14 44.46 14.01
N TRP A 497 -29.60 43.24 14.10
CA TRP A 497 -28.24 42.89 13.64
C TRP A 497 -28.26 41.84 12.53
N TYR A 498 -27.99 40.56 12.77
CA TYR A 498 -27.83 39.55 11.71
C TYR A 498 -28.94 38.47 11.76
N ASN A 499 -30.07 38.73 11.12
CA ASN A 499 -31.29 37.93 11.27
C ASN A 499 -31.63 36.99 10.10
N THR A 500 -30.77 36.88 9.08
CA THR A 500 -31.04 36.06 7.89
C THR A 500 -29.78 35.34 7.44
N ILE A 501 -29.91 34.03 7.23
CA ILE A 501 -28.89 33.21 6.57
C ILE A 501 -29.03 33.40 5.05
N VAL A 502 -27.90 33.56 4.38
CA VAL A 502 -27.82 33.71 2.93
C VAL A 502 -26.98 32.58 2.38
N HIS A 503 -27.55 31.84 1.43
CA HIS A 503 -26.90 30.76 0.71
C HIS A 503 -26.14 31.36 -0.47
N ILE A 504 -24.81 31.21 -0.49
CA ILE A 504 -23.93 31.84 -1.48
C ILE A 504 -23.58 30.84 -2.60
N GLY A 505 -23.59 29.55 -2.30
CA GLY A 505 -23.29 28.49 -3.26
C GLY A 505 -22.96 27.19 -2.58
N GLU A 506 -22.23 26.33 -3.27
CA GLU A 506 -21.78 25.03 -2.80
C GLU A 506 -20.33 24.81 -3.25
N LYS A 507 -19.54 24.16 -2.39
CA LYS A 507 -18.19 23.71 -2.71
C LYS A 507 -17.97 22.32 -2.15
N ASP A 508 -17.51 21.41 -3.01
CA ASP A 508 -17.22 20.02 -2.66
C ASP A 508 -18.43 19.28 -2.03
N GLY A 509 -19.65 19.56 -2.52
CA GLY A 509 -20.88 18.98 -1.96
C GLY A 509 -21.35 19.63 -0.65
N ILE A 510 -20.66 20.67 -0.17
CA ILE A 510 -20.93 21.35 1.10
C ILE A 510 -21.42 22.76 0.83
N GLU A 511 -22.54 23.11 1.46
CA GLU A 511 -23.17 24.40 1.32
C GLU A 511 -22.29 25.54 1.88
N ILE A 512 -22.22 26.65 1.13
CA ILE A 512 -21.59 27.90 1.56
C ILE A 512 -22.68 28.85 2.01
N VAL A 513 -22.64 29.21 3.29
CA VAL A 513 -23.60 30.12 3.90
C VAL A 513 -22.89 31.31 4.53
N THR A 514 -23.63 32.40 4.64
CA THR A 514 -23.29 33.51 5.52
C THR A 514 -24.55 33.98 6.24
N PHE A 515 -24.45 34.99 7.08
CA PHE A 515 -25.63 35.66 7.63
C PHE A 515 -25.49 37.18 7.54
N THR A 516 -26.62 37.86 7.29
CA THR A 516 -26.71 39.32 7.23
C THR A 516 -28.05 39.81 7.80
N ASN A 517 -28.37 41.11 7.67
CA ASN A 517 -29.71 41.59 7.98
C ASN A 517 -30.58 41.58 6.72
N LYS A 518 -31.79 41.02 6.81
CA LYS A 518 -32.76 41.03 5.71
C LYS A 518 -33.12 42.42 5.20
N GLN A 519 -33.19 43.41 6.09
CA GLN A 519 -33.47 44.79 5.68
C GLN A 519 -32.24 45.65 5.92
N ARG A 520 -31.94 46.50 4.95
CA ARG A 520 -30.82 47.42 5.01
C ARG A 520 -30.87 48.30 6.25
N ARG A 521 -29.76 48.40 6.97
CA ARG A 521 -29.65 49.19 8.21
C ARG A 521 -29.21 50.64 7.93
N PRO A 522 -29.54 51.61 8.80
CA PRO A 522 -29.07 52.98 8.66
C PRO A 522 -27.56 53.04 8.52
N SER A 523 -27.06 53.74 7.50
CA SER A 523 -25.63 53.83 7.23
C SER A 523 -24.90 54.57 8.33
N SER A 524 -23.74 54.05 8.71
CA SER A 524 -22.85 54.64 9.70
C SER A 524 -21.41 54.31 9.34
N SER A 525 -20.52 55.29 9.40
CA SER A 525 -19.10 55.07 9.08
C SER A 525 -18.45 54.17 10.14
N PRO A 526 -17.58 53.23 9.75
CA PRO A 526 -16.87 52.38 10.70
C PRO A 526 -15.75 53.16 11.42
N GLY A 527 -15.37 52.70 12.61
CA GLY A 527 -14.22 53.24 13.35
C GLY A 527 -12.89 52.63 12.88
N GLU A 528 -11.78 53.30 13.17
CA GLU A 528 -10.43 52.85 12.77
C GLU A 528 -10.06 51.50 13.39
N ALA A 529 -10.42 51.26 14.66
CA ALA A 529 -10.17 49.99 15.34
C ALA A 529 -10.85 48.80 14.63
N TYR A 530 -12.06 49.00 14.12
CA TYR A 530 -12.81 47.97 13.39
C TYR A 530 -12.20 47.70 12.02
N LEU A 531 -11.87 48.76 11.28
CA LEU A 531 -11.22 48.66 9.97
C LEU A 531 -9.84 48.01 10.06
N SER A 532 -9.07 48.30 11.11
CA SER A 532 -7.76 47.68 11.34
C SER A 532 -7.84 46.16 11.46
N ILE A 533 -8.89 45.63 12.10
CA ILE A 533 -9.11 44.18 12.21
C ILE A 533 -9.46 43.57 10.86
N ILE A 534 -10.35 44.20 10.10
CA ILE A 534 -10.71 43.73 8.76
C ILE A 534 -9.47 43.76 7.86
N LYS A 535 -8.68 44.84 7.88
CA LYS A 535 -7.44 44.96 7.10
C LYS A 535 -6.44 43.85 7.46
N LYS A 536 -6.24 43.56 8.75
CA LYS A 536 -5.37 42.45 9.19
C LYS A 536 -5.85 41.10 8.67
N GLY A 537 -7.15 40.82 8.77
CA GLY A 537 -7.69 39.54 8.29
C GLY A 537 -7.64 39.40 6.76
N ILE A 538 -7.85 40.49 6.01
CA ILE A 538 -7.62 40.48 4.54
C ILE A 538 -6.15 40.20 4.23
N ALA A 539 -5.20 40.82 4.96
CA ALA A 539 -3.77 40.60 4.73
C ALA A 539 -3.38 39.14 4.98
N GLU A 540 -4.03 38.51 5.96
CA GLU A 540 -3.77 37.13 6.35
C GLU A 540 -4.20 36.13 5.27
N ILE A 541 -5.41 36.30 4.71
CA ILE A 541 -5.99 35.34 3.76
C ILE A 541 -5.73 35.70 2.28
N TYR A 542 -5.34 36.95 1.99
CA TYR A 542 -4.95 37.44 0.67
C TYR A 542 -3.51 38.00 0.67
N PRO A 543 -2.48 37.15 0.86
CA PRO A 543 -1.09 37.61 1.04
C PRO A 543 -0.50 38.31 -0.20
N ASN A 544 -1.08 38.09 -1.38
CA ASN A 544 -0.62 38.67 -2.65
C ASN A 544 -1.31 40.01 -3.00
N LEU A 545 -2.23 40.51 -2.15
CA LEU A 545 -2.81 41.82 -2.32
C LEU A 545 -1.82 42.87 -1.77
N ASN A 546 -1.26 43.73 -2.64
CA ASN A 546 -0.55 44.93 -2.20
C ASN A 546 -1.57 45.88 -1.53
N MET A 547 -1.61 45.89 -0.19
CA MET A 547 -2.60 46.61 0.64
C MET A 547 -2.09 47.84 1.38
#